data_AF-W7WU68-F1
#
_entry.id   AF-W7WU68-F1
#
_cell.length_a   1.000
_cell.length_b   1.000
_cell.length_c   1.000
_cell.angle_alpha   90.00
_cell.angle_beta   90.00
_cell.angle_gamma   90.00
#
_symmetry.space_group_name_H-M   'P 1'
#
loop_
_entity.id
_entity.type
_entity.pdbx_description
1 polymer ?
#
loop_
_entity_poly.entity_id
_entity_poly.type
_entity_poly.pdbx_seq_one_letter_code
_entity_poly.pdbx_strand_id
1 'polypeptide(L)' 'MASGSFTGLLQDVEKAGRYLGQAMRLMVGQPDYEAYAAHARTVHPDRPVMSYEDFFRERQQARYGSRTGRCC' A
#
# COMPACT_ATOMS: atom_id res chain seq x y z
N MET A 1 4.62 2.95 -39.62
CA MET A 1 3.66 2.35 -38.67
C MET A 1 4.34 1.26 -37.83
N ALA A 2 5.26 1.60 -36.93
CA ALA A 2 5.95 0.61 -36.06
C ALA A 2 6.16 1.12 -34.61
N SER A 3 5.54 2.23 -34.24
CA SER A 3 5.79 2.92 -32.96
C SER A 3 4.91 2.43 -31.81
N GLY A 4 3.85 1.64 -32.08
CA GLY A 4 2.85 1.25 -31.07
C GLY A 4 3.23 0.03 -30.23
N SER A 5 3.96 -0.93 -30.80
CA SER A 5 4.23 -2.22 -30.13
C SER A 5 5.24 -2.13 -29.00
N PHE A 6 6.22 -1.22 -29.10
CA PHE A 6 7.23 -1.03 -28.05
C PHE A 6 6.66 -0.30 -26.83
N THR A 7 5.80 0.70 -27.04
CA THR A 7 5.15 1.43 -25.94
C THR A 7 4.19 0.53 -25.16
N GLY A 8 3.42 -0.34 -25.82
CA GLY A 8 2.54 -1.29 -25.15
C GLY A 8 3.30 -2.26 -24.24
N LEU A 9 4.41 -2.82 -24.73
CA LEU A 9 5.27 -3.70 -23.94
C LEU A 9 5.83 -2.99 -22.70
N LEU A 10 6.28 -1.74 -22.82
CA LEU A 10 6.78 -0.96 -21.69
C LEU A 10 5.69 -0.72 -20.63
N GLN A 11 4.46 -0.40 -21.05
CA GLN A 11 3.32 -0.22 -20.15
C GLN A 11 2.95 -1.50 -19.40
N ASP A 12 3.03 -2.65 -20.08
CA ASP A 12 2.73 -3.95 -19.47
C ASP A 12 3.81 -4.37 -18.47
N VAL A 13 5.08 -4.11 -18.76
CA VAL A 13 6.20 -4.30 -17.80
C VAL A 13 6.02 -3.41 -16.57
N GLU A 14 5.64 -2.15 -16.74
CA GLU A 14 5.38 -1.23 -15.63
C GLU A 14 4.21 -1.68 -14.74
N LYS A 15 3.12 -2.16 -15.34
CA LYS A 15 1.99 -2.76 -14.61
C LYS A 15 2.42 -4.01 -13.85
N ALA A 16 3.13 -4.93 -14.50
CA ALA A 16 3.61 -6.15 -13.88
C ALA A 16 4.53 -5.86 -12.67
N GLY A 17 5.45 -4.89 -12.81
CA GLY A 17 6.31 -4.44 -11.71
C GLY A 17 5.53 -3.88 -10.53
N ARG A 18 4.48 -3.07 -10.77
CA ARG A 18 3.59 -2.58 -9.72
C ARG A 18 2.87 -3.70 -8.98
N TYR A 19 2.29 -4.65 -9.71
CA TYR A 19 1.59 -5.80 -9.12
C TYR A 19 2.53 -6.68 -8.29
N LEU A 20 3.74 -6.95 -8.78
CA LEU A 20 4.74 -7.71 -8.05
C LEU A 20 5.15 -7.00 -6.75
N GLY A 21 5.40 -5.69 -6.80
CA GLY A 21 5.72 -4.88 -5.62
C GLY A 21 4.58 -4.87 -4.60
N GLN A 22 3.33 -4.80 -5.06
CA GLN A 22 2.16 -4.90 -4.20
C GLN A 22 2.05 -6.29 -3.53
N ALA A 23 2.27 -7.36 -4.28
CA ALA A 23 2.26 -8.72 -3.75
C ALA A 23 3.36 -8.94 -2.70
N MET A 24 4.58 -8.46 -2.94
CA MET A 24 5.68 -8.55 -1.96
C MET A 24 5.40 -7.77 -0.68
N ARG A 25 4.82 -6.57 -0.78
CA ARG A 25 4.40 -5.78 0.38
C ARG A 25 3.36 -6.48 1.24
N LEU A 26 2.40 -7.17 0.61
CA LEU A 26 1.42 -7.99 1.32
C LEU A 26 2.07 -9.19 2.01
N MET A 27 3.05 -9.85 1.39
CA MET A 27 3.78 -10.98 1.99
C MET A 27 4.55 -10.58 3.26
N VAL A 28 5.19 -9.41 3.25
CA VAL A 28 5.88 -8.87 4.44
C VAL A 28 4.89 -8.24 5.44
N GLY A 29 3.63 -8.06 5.03
CA GLY A 29 2.57 -7.40 5.79
C GLY A 29 2.88 -5.92 6.07
N GLN A 30 3.57 -5.27 5.14
CA GLN A 30 3.85 -3.83 5.14
C GLN A 30 2.87 -3.14 4.19
N PRO A 31 1.83 -2.48 4.70
CA PRO A 31 0.92 -1.73 3.83
C PRO A 31 1.61 -0.45 3.32
N ASP A 32 1.34 -0.12 2.06
CA ASP A 32 1.91 1.04 1.37
C ASP A 32 1.15 2.33 1.73
N TYR A 33 1.88 3.37 2.17
CA TYR A 33 1.28 4.64 2.58
C TYR A 33 0.65 5.40 1.41
N GLU A 34 1.26 5.39 0.22
CA GLU A 34 0.70 6.09 -0.94
C GLU A 34 -0.60 5.43 -1.40
N ALA A 35 -0.62 4.10 -1.43
CA ALA A 35 -1.84 3.35 -1.72
C ALA A 35 -2.95 3.65 -0.70
N TYR A 36 -2.61 3.69 0.59
CA TYR A 36 -3.54 4.11 1.64
C TYR A 36 -4.04 5.53 1.42
N ALA A 37 -3.15 6.49 1.18
CA ALA A 37 -3.48 7.90 1.06
C ALA A 37 -4.35 8.15 -0.19
N ALA A 38 -4.06 7.46 -1.30
CA ALA A 38 -4.90 7.49 -2.49
C ALA A 38 -6.31 6.94 -2.19
N HIS A 39 -6.40 5.78 -1.53
CA HIS A 39 -7.68 5.19 -1.14
C HIS A 39 -8.46 6.08 -0.16
N ALA A 40 -7.80 6.64 0.85
CA ALA A 40 -8.42 7.51 1.83
C ALA A 40 -9.02 8.77 1.16
N ARG A 41 -8.28 9.39 0.23
CA ARG A 41 -8.78 10.55 -0.53
C ARG A 41 -9.96 10.22 -1.43
N THR A 42 -10.01 9.02 -2.01
CA THR A 42 -11.08 8.65 -2.95
C THR A 42 -12.33 8.14 -2.24
N VAL A 43 -12.18 7.38 -1.16
CA VAL A 43 -13.29 6.72 -0.44
C VAL A 43 -13.78 7.53 0.75
N HIS A 44 -12.92 8.33 1.37
CA HIS A 44 -13.23 9.14 2.55
C HIS A 44 -12.77 10.60 2.37
N PRO A 45 -13.31 11.33 1.38
CA PRO A 45 -12.89 12.71 1.09
C PRO A 45 -13.14 13.67 2.27
N ASP A 46 -14.12 13.37 3.12
CA ASP A 46 -14.47 14.20 4.29
C ASP A 46 -13.57 13.96 5.51
N ARG A 47 -12.65 12.97 5.45
CA ARG A 47 -11.75 12.63 6.54
C ARG A 47 -10.31 13.05 6.20
N PRO A 48 -9.59 13.66 7.15
CA PRO A 48 -8.18 13.97 6.93
C PRO A 48 -7.37 12.68 6.78
N VAL A 49 -6.49 12.67 5.77
CA VAL A 49 -5.54 11.57 5.56
C VAL A 49 -4.50 11.60 6.67
N MET A 50 -4.33 10.50 7.39
CA MET A 50 -3.27 10.34 8.40
C MET A 50 -1.89 10.69 7.86
N SER A 51 -1.03 11.21 8.73
CA SER A 51 0.39 11.36 8.42
C SER A 51 1.06 9.98 8.21
N TYR A 52 2.22 9.98 7.55
CA TYR A 52 3.01 8.75 7.38
C TYR A 52 3.37 8.10 8.72
N GLU A 53 3.75 8.91 9.72
CA GLU A 53 4.15 8.43 11.04
C GLU A 53 2.98 7.81 11.80
N ASP A 54 1.80 8.43 11.75
CA ASP A 54 0.60 7.93 12.40
C ASP A 54 0.13 6.63 11.75
N PHE A 55 0.12 6.58 10.41
CA PHE A 55 -0.17 5.36 9.68
C PHE A 55 0.80 4.24 10.09
N PHE A 56 2.11 4.50 10.09
CA PHE A 56 3.08 3.48 10.45
C PHE A 56 2.94 3.02 11.91
N ARG A 57 2.68 3.94 12.85
CA ARG A 57 2.44 3.61 14.25
C ARG A 57 1.17 2.78 14.42
N GLU A 58 0.07 3.14 13.75
CA GLU A 58 -1.18 2.38 13.78
C GLU A 58 -0.96 0.95 13.26
N ARG A 59 -0.25 0.77 12.14
CA ARG A 59 0.04 -0.56 11.59
C ARG A 59 0.92 -1.40 12.50
N GLN A 60 1.91 -0.80 13.14
CA GLN A 60 2.71 -1.48 14.16
C GLN A 60 1.88 -1.86 15.38
N GLN A 61 1.00 -0.98 15.88
CA GLN A 61 0.12 -1.30 17.01
C GLN A 61 -0.90 -2.39 16.65
N ALA A 62 -1.47 -2.36 15.45
CA ALA A 62 -2.38 -3.40 15.00
C ALA A 62 -1.70 -4.78 14.91
N ARG A 63 -0.40 -4.82 14.57
CA ARG A 63 0.36 -6.06 14.41
C ARG A 63 1.07 -6.54 15.68
N TYR A 64 1.58 -5.63 16.50
CA TYR A 64 2.43 -5.91 17.65
C TYR A 64 1.92 -5.30 18.96
N GLY A 65 0.86 -4.50 18.90
CA GLY A 65 0.25 -3.84 20.07
C GLY A 65 -0.66 -4.76 20.88
N SER A 66 -0.84 -6.03 20.48
CA SER A 66 -1.37 -7.03 21.39
C SER A 66 -0.42 -7.16 22.58
N ARG A 67 -0.78 -6.55 23.70
CA ARG A 67 -0.29 -6.91 25.03
C ARG A 67 -0.77 -8.34 25.34
N THR A 68 -0.23 -9.33 24.65
CA THR A 68 -0.26 -10.73 25.09
C THR A 68 0.64 -10.81 26.32
N GLY A 69 0.04 -10.53 27.48
CA GLY A 69 0.70 -10.62 28.77
C GLY A 69 -0.23 -10.55 29.98
N ARG A 70 -1.56 -10.39 29.81
CA ARG A 70 -2.53 -10.57 30.90
C ARG A 70 -3.85 -11.13 30.36
N CYS A 71 -3.87 -12.44 30.14
CA CYS A 71 -5.08 -13.19 30.42
C CYS A 71 -4.89 -13.73 31.84
N CYS A 72 -5.73 -13.27 32.76
CA CYS A 72 -6.08 -14.06 33.94
C CYS A 72 -6.84 -15.31 33.49
#